data_AF-A0A939UJY7-F1
#
_entry.id   AF-A0A939UJY7-F1
#
_cell.length_a   1.000
_cell.length_b   1.000
_cell.length_c   1.000
_cell.angle_alpha   90.00
_cell.angle_beta   90.00
_cell.angle_gamma   90.00
#
_symmetry.space_group_name_H-M   'P 1'
#
loop_
_entity.id
_entity.type
_entity.pdbx_description
1 polymer ?
#
loop_
_entity_poly.entity_id
_entity_poly.type
_entity_poly.pdbx_seq_one_letter_code
_entity_poly.pdbx_strand_id
1 'polypeptide(L)' 'MSKYILVTSGVCSSLGKGVASSTIGSLLECHGLKVAMIKCDP' A
#
# COMPACT_ATOMS: atom_id res chain seq x y z
N MET A 1 16.57 -8.25 4.00
CA MET A 1 16.48 -7.01 3.18
C MET A 1 15.03 -6.61 3.10
N SER A 2 14.66 -5.45 3.64
CA SER A 2 13.28 -4.96 3.57
C SER A 2 13.01 -4.36 2.19
N LYS A 3 11.87 -4.72 1.59
CA LYS A 3 11.43 -4.14 0.31
C LYS A 3 10.41 -3.04 0.59
N TYR A 4 10.46 -1.97 -0.21
CA TYR A 4 9.55 -0.83 -0.10
C TYR A 4 8.71 -0.73 -1.36
N ILE A 5 7.41 -0.52 -1.20
CA ILE A 5 6.44 -0.31 -2.28
C ILE A 5 5.87 1.10 -2.10
N LEU A 6 6.12 1.98 -3.07
CA LEU A 6 5.61 3.34 -3.07
C LEU A 6 4.35 3.39 -3.93
N VAL A 7 3.23 3.76 -3.30
CA VAL A 7 1.94 3.89 -3.99
C VAL A 7 1.66 5.37 -4.20
N THR A 8 1.76 5.84 -5.43
CA THR A 8 1.46 7.21 -5.84
C THR A 8 0.18 7.25 -6.68
N SER A 9 -0.46 8.41 -6.79
CA SER A 9 -1.49 8.65 -7.80
C SER A 9 -1.34 10.05 -8.37
N GLY A 10 -1.50 10.21 -9.69
CA GLY A 10 -1.36 11.51 -10.34
C GLY A 10 -2.66 12.22 -10.73
N VAL A 11 -3.82 11.56 -10.68
CA VAL A 11 -5.02 12.05 -11.40
C VAL A 11 -6.10 12.64 -10.48
N CYS A 12 -6.69 11.84 -9.60
CA CYS A 12 -7.69 12.33 -8.64
C CYS A 12 -7.50 11.72 -7.25
N SER A 13 -7.72 12.54 -6.23
CA SER A 13 -7.95 12.07 -4.86
C SER A 13 -9.34 11.43 -4.78
N SER A 14 -9.47 10.28 -4.12
CA SER A 14 -10.65 9.37 -4.05
C SER A 14 -10.77 8.20 -5.04
N LEU A 15 -9.78 7.91 -5.88
CA LEU A 15 -9.77 6.68 -6.71
C LEU A 15 -9.55 5.37 -5.91
N GLY A 16 -9.55 5.42 -4.58
CA GLY A 16 -9.36 4.23 -3.76
C GLY A 16 -7.90 3.81 -3.54
N LYS A 17 -6.93 4.74 -3.62
CA LYS A 17 -5.51 4.48 -3.31
C LYS A 17 -5.29 3.68 -2.03
N GLY A 18 -5.96 4.09 -0.95
CA GLY A 18 -5.83 3.44 0.36
C GLY A 18 -6.43 2.03 0.40
N VAL A 19 -7.52 1.81 -0.35
CA VAL A 19 -8.12 0.47 -0.48
C VAL A 19 -7.18 -0.42 -1.28
N ALA A 20 -6.68 0.05 -2.43
CA ALA A 20 -5.74 -0.70 -3.26
C ALA A 20 -4.44 -1.06 -2.52
N SER A 21 -3.84 -0.11 -1.78
CA SER A 21 -2.64 -0.39 -0.99
C SER A 21 -2.91 -1.38 0.15
N SER A 22 -4.08 -1.29 0.79
CA SER A 22 -4.48 -2.22 1.87
C SER A 22 -4.72 -3.64 1.35
N THR A 23 -5.35 -3.80 0.18
CA THR A 23 -5.54 -5.12 -0.44
C THR A 23 -4.20 -5.78 -0.80
N ILE A 24 -3.25 -5.00 -1.33
CA ILE A 24 -1.89 -5.50 -1.62
C ILE A 24 -1.18 -5.92 -0.32
N GLY A 25 -1.29 -5.11 0.73
CA GLY A 25 -0.74 -5.44 2.05
C GLY A 25 -1.30 -6.75 2.59
N SER A 26 -2.62 -6.91 2.56
CA SER A 26 -3.31 -8.13 3.01
C SER A 26 -2.89 -9.37 2.21
N LEU A 27 -2.73 -9.26 0.89
CA LEU A 27 -2.25 -10.37 0.06
C LEU A 27 -0.82 -10.79 0.40
N LEU A 28 0.05 -9.83 0.69
CA LEU A 28 1.44 -10.10 1.09
C LEU A 28 1.49 -10.74 2.49
N GLU A 29 0.64 -10.30 3.41
CA GLU A 29 0.47 -10.93 4.73
C GLU A 29 -0.03 -12.38 4.62
N CYS A 30 -0.98 -12.65 3.71
CA CYS A 30 -1.44 -14.03 3.42
C CYS A 30 -0.31 -14.94 2.91
N HIS A 31 0.72 -14.38 2.26
CA HIS A 31 1.91 -15.12 1.84
C HIS A 31 2.96 -15.27 2.97
N GLY A 32 2.63 -14.89 4.20
CA GLY A 32 3.53 -14.99 5.36
C GLY A 32 4.60 -13.90 5.42
N LEU A 33 4.45 -12.83 4.63
CA LEU A 33 5.37 -11.70 4.66
C LEU A 33 4.94 -10.70 5.74
N LYS A 34 5.91 -10.17 6.49
CA LYS A 34 5.65 -9.09 7.45
C LYS A 34 5.60 -7.76 6.70
N VAL A 35 4.41 -7.17 6.62
CA VAL A 35 4.17 -5.90 5.90
C VAL A 35 3.94 -4.78 6.91
N ALA A 36 4.40 -3.57 6.59
CA ALA A 36 4.07 -2.36 7.32
C ALA A 36 3.61 -1.30 6.31
N MET A 37 2.43 -0.74 6.52
CA MET A 37 1.90 0.35 5.69
C MET A 37 2.19 1.70 6.35
N ILE A 38 2.73 2.64 5.58
CA ILE A 38 2.95 4.03 6.00
C ILE A 38 2.14 4.92 5.08
N LYS A 39 1.21 5.68 5.64
CA LYS A 39 0.47 6.70 4.91
C LYS A 39 1.25 8.01 5.00
N CYS A 40 1.67 8.54 3.86
CA CYS A 40 2.24 9.87 3.76
C CYS A 40 1.12 10.80 3.30
N ASP A 41 0.52 11.51 4.25
CA ASP A 41 -0.34 12.65 3.95
C ASP A 41 0.54 13.86 3.59
N PRO A 42 0.14 14.74 2.64
CA PRO A 42 0.77 16.03 2.45
C PRO A 42 0.51 16.98 3.64
#